data_AF-A0A373GDP2-F1
#
_entry.id   AF-A0A373GDP2-F1
#
_cell.length_a   1.000
_cell.length_b   1.000
_cell.length_c   1.000
_cell.angle_alpha   90.00
_cell.angle_beta   90.00
_cell.angle_gamma   90.00
#
_symmetry.space_group_name_H-M   'P 1'
#
loop_
_entity.id
_entity.type
_entity.pdbx_description
1 polymer ?
#
loop_
_entity_poly.entity_id
_entity_poly.type
_entity_poly.pdbx_seq_one_letter_code
_entity_poly.pdbx_strand_id
1 'polypeptide(L)'
;MKNELLHFFVPEKGRRTKRQPISWLCCWAILLGMVCNACSDDDPVKKNPYLQVSTRAMLKEVVEVKFNNIDGNTDITVDFGDGTVKEGKAATPITYAYTQSGDYTLHVTAGQYEVQKRIRIYNLLSLTEAMKQFREPDNKKVWVMTHRAHTSDRTVPENSVSSVEDAIDSGAEVIECDTHVTSDGVVVVCHDQTINATTNGTGDITKMTYAEIQKYNLKDRNGRVTDEKMPTLEEFLKAGRGRIYYNLDYSPRTATSQQVVDIVMKLDMMESVFFYCNSAQKAEEVLGITPKAHVYTWTGSHKPMIGLPGNYFVQYSYLTNGKSTPLGSSINDGMLATVNMLPASGSSVSEWTLNETYLDELLQIYPMVCMIQTDLPDLLIPALQARGLR
;
A
#
# COMPACT_ATOMS: atom_id res chain seq x y z
N MET A 1 -7.58 -14.26 1.59
CA MET A 1 -8.88 -14.61 0.93
C MET A 1 -9.52 -13.28 0.54
N LYS A 2 -9.65 -13.00 -0.77
CA LYS A 2 -9.97 -11.66 -1.29
C LYS A 2 -11.47 -11.37 -1.22
N ASN A 3 -11.82 -10.19 -0.69
CA ASN A 3 -13.17 -9.63 -0.74
C ASN A 3 -13.48 -9.21 -2.18
N GLU A 4 -14.15 -10.09 -2.92
CA GLU A 4 -14.76 -9.78 -4.21
C GLU A 4 -16.10 -9.07 -3.97
N LEU A 5 -16.25 -7.86 -4.51
CA LEU A 5 -17.56 -7.30 -4.78
C LEU A 5 -18.22 -8.14 -5.89
N LEU A 6 -18.82 -9.25 -5.47
CA LEU A 6 -19.60 -10.17 -6.30
C LEU A 6 -20.87 -9.44 -6.76
N HIS A 7 -20.92 -9.06 -8.04
CA HIS A 7 -22.15 -8.59 -8.67
C HIS A 7 -22.76 -9.75 -9.44
N PHE A 8 -23.96 -10.14 -9.02
CA PHE A 8 -24.71 -11.25 -9.61
C PHE A 8 -25.54 -10.80 -10.81
N PHE A 9 -25.62 -11.65 -11.83
CA PHE A 9 -26.52 -11.48 -12.98
C PHE A 9 -27.97 -11.76 -12.59
N VAL A 10 -28.86 -10.85 -12.96
CA VAL A 10 -30.29 -11.15 -13.10
C VAL A 10 -30.52 -11.53 -14.56
N PRO A 11 -31.01 -12.75 -14.86
CA PRO A 11 -31.46 -13.06 -16.22
C PRO A 11 -32.67 -12.20 -16.56
N GLU A 12 -32.71 -11.57 -17.74
CA GLU A 12 -33.93 -10.94 -18.24
C GLU A 12 -35.06 -11.98 -18.30
N LYS A 13 -36.03 -11.87 -17.40
CA LYS A 13 -37.34 -12.50 -17.57
C LYS A 13 -38.39 -11.41 -17.73
N GLY A 14 -39.03 -11.46 -18.89
CA GLY A 14 -39.94 -10.45 -19.39
C GLY A 14 -41.09 -10.04 -18.47
N ARG A 15 -41.58 -8.83 -18.75
CA ARG A 15 -42.82 -8.22 -18.27
C ARG A 15 -43.87 -9.24 -17.80
N ARG A 16 -44.17 -9.25 -16.51
CA ARG A 16 -45.53 -9.47 -16.00
C ARG A 16 -45.81 -8.59 -14.78
N THR A 17 -46.92 -7.88 -14.88
CA THR A 17 -47.53 -6.99 -13.89
C THR A 17 -48.20 -7.79 -12.78
N LYS A 18 -48.06 -7.35 -11.51
CA LYS A 18 -49.17 -7.07 -10.57
C LYS A 18 -48.68 -6.66 -9.17
N ARG A 19 -49.34 -5.62 -8.66
CA ARG A 19 -49.47 -5.09 -7.28
C ARG A 19 -49.93 -6.21 -6.31
N GLN A 20 -49.75 -6.24 -4.98
CA GLN A 20 -49.83 -5.22 -3.90
C GLN A 20 -49.36 -5.88 -2.52
N PRO A 21 -49.52 -5.30 -1.29
CA PRO A 21 -48.47 -5.15 -0.25
C PRO A 21 -48.78 -5.80 1.14
N ILE A 22 -48.09 -5.34 2.22
CA ILE A 22 -48.38 -5.47 3.70
C ILE A 22 -47.54 -6.59 4.38
N SER A 23 -46.93 -6.50 5.59
CA SER A 23 -46.88 -5.54 6.73
C SER A 23 -45.58 -5.72 7.54
N TRP A 24 -45.20 -4.67 8.28
CA TRP A 24 -44.34 -4.71 9.47
C TRP A 24 -44.94 -5.52 10.63
N LEU A 25 -44.11 -6.24 11.41
CA LEU A 25 -43.93 -6.07 12.87
C LEU A 25 -43.18 -7.25 13.54
N CYS A 26 -42.27 -6.86 14.45
CA CYS A 26 -41.77 -7.53 15.65
C CYS A 26 -40.87 -8.77 15.54
N CYS A 27 -39.98 -9.12 16.48
CA CYS A 27 -39.21 -8.52 17.58
C CYS A 27 -38.63 -9.75 18.33
N TRP A 28 -37.50 -9.61 19.04
CA TRP A 28 -36.89 -10.54 20.03
C TRP A 28 -35.84 -11.58 19.59
N ALA A 29 -34.58 -11.21 19.88
CA ALA A 29 -33.60 -11.89 20.71
C ALA A 29 -33.40 -13.42 20.59
N ILE A 30 -32.22 -13.84 20.11
CA ILE A 30 -31.56 -15.07 20.56
C ILE A 30 -30.05 -14.78 20.76
N LEU A 31 -29.60 -15.02 21.99
CA LEU A 31 -28.20 -15.09 22.42
C LEU A 31 -27.77 -16.58 22.41
N LEU A 32 -26.45 -16.79 22.29
CA LEU A 32 -25.65 -18.02 22.45
C LEU A 32 -25.38 -18.89 21.20
N GLY A 33 -24.07 -19.09 20.96
CA GLY A 33 -23.54 -20.29 20.30
C GLY A 33 -22.50 -20.05 19.22
N MET A 34 -21.35 -19.41 19.52
CA MET A 34 -20.18 -19.54 18.63
C MET A 34 -19.57 -20.93 18.82
N VAL A 35 -20.05 -21.87 18.01
CA VAL A 35 -19.35 -23.13 17.75
C VAL A 35 -18.33 -22.83 16.66
N CYS A 36 -17.04 -22.94 17.01
CA CYS A 36 -15.95 -23.04 16.05
C CYS A 36 -16.20 -24.23 15.14
N ASN A 37 -16.62 -23.99 13.90
CA ASN A 37 -16.45 -24.93 12.82
C ASN A 37 -15.46 -24.32 11.82
N ALA A 38 -14.37 -25.05 11.62
CA ALA A 38 -13.47 -24.87 10.49
C ALA A 38 -14.30 -24.82 9.20
N CYS A 39 -14.35 -23.65 8.57
CA CYS A 39 -15.11 -23.47 7.33
C CYS A 39 -14.39 -24.20 6.20
N SER A 40 -15.06 -25.26 5.73
CA SER A 40 -14.81 -25.95 4.48
C SER A 40 -14.88 -24.99 3.28
N ASP A 41 -14.11 -25.33 2.25
CA ASP A 41 -13.92 -24.65 0.96
C ASP A 41 -15.17 -24.54 0.04
N ASP A 42 -16.38 -24.56 0.60
CA ASP A 42 -17.62 -24.56 -0.18
C ASP A 42 -18.42 -23.27 0.04
N ASP A 43 -17.98 -22.19 -0.61
CA ASP A 43 -18.82 -21.01 -0.82
C ASP A 43 -19.72 -21.24 -2.06
N PRO A 44 -21.05 -21.46 -1.90
CA PRO A 44 -21.95 -21.78 -3.01
C PRO A 44 -22.00 -20.69 -4.10
N VAL A 45 -21.48 -19.50 -3.82
CA VAL A 45 -21.32 -18.38 -4.76
C VAL A 45 -20.30 -18.69 -5.87
N LYS A 46 -19.27 -19.50 -5.60
CA LYS A 46 -18.20 -19.83 -6.55
C LYS A 46 -18.54 -20.96 -7.51
N LYS A 47 -19.82 -21.21 -7.81
CA LYS A 47 -20.23 -22.18 -8.85
C LYS A 47 -20.66 -21.53 -10.16
N ASN A 48 -21.08 -20.26 -10.14
CA ASN A 48 -21.46 -19.54 -11.34
C ASN A 48 -20.25 -18.86 -11.99
N PRO A 49 -20.26 -18.63 -13.31
CA PRO A 49 -19.25 -17.83 -13.97
C PRO A 49 -19.22 -16.39 -13.43
N TYR A 50 -18.02 -15.85 -13.19
CA TYR A 50 -17.85 -14.50 -12.66
C TYR A 50 -16.58 -13.82 -13.16
N LEU A 51 -16.61 -12.48 -13.16
CA LEU A 51 -15.50 -11.63 -13.59
C LEU A 51 -14.65 -11.21 -12.37
N GLN A 52 -13.35 -11.47 -12.46
CA GLN A 52 -12.35 -10.96 -11.53
C GLN A 52 -11.48 -9.92 -12.25
N VAL A 53 -11.57 -8.68 -11.78
CA VAL A 53 -10.80 -7.52 -12.29
C VAL A 53 -10.76 -6.44 -11.22
N SER A 54 -9.65 -5.70 -11.13
CA SER A 54 -9.52 -4.56 -10.23
C SER A 54 -10.54 -3.46 -10.56
N THR A 55 -11.01 -2.74 -9.54
CA THR A 55 -11.90 -1.58 -9.73
C THR A 55 -11.12 -0.27 -9.82
N ARG A 56 -9.84 -0.33 -9.50
CA ARG A 56 -8.89 0.77 -9.47
C ARG A 56 -7.53 0.25 -9.92
N ALA A 57 -6.75 1.11 -10.56
CA ALA A 57 -5.37 0.81 -10.93
C ALA A 57 -4.57 2.11 -11.08
N MET A 58 -3.25 2.02 -10.98
CA MET A 58 -2.32 3.11 -11.28
C MET A 58 -2.10 3.24 -12.80
N LEU A 59 -1.53 4.38 -13.23
CA LEU A 59 -1.18 4.60 -14.62
C LEU A 59 -0.13 3.57 -15.07
N LYS A 60 -0.37 2.92 -16.22
CA LYS A 60 0.43 1.81 -16.75
C LYS A 60 0.50 0.57 -15.84
N GLU A 61 -0.34 0.45 -14.81
CA GLU A 61 -0.53 -0.82 -14.11
C GLU A 61 -1.15 -1.85 -15.06
N VAL A 62 -0.65 -3.09 -15.01
CA VAL A 62 -1.23 -4.19 -15.78
C VAL A 62 -2.51 -4.66 -15.09
N VAL A 63 -3.64 -4.28 -15.67
CA VAL A 63 -4.97 -4.77 -15.28
C VAL A 63 -5.18 -6.16 -15.87
N GLU A 64 -5.46 -7.13 -15.00
CA GLU A 64 -5.79 -8.51 -15.39
C GLU A 64 -7.30 -8.72 -15.35
N VAL A 65 -7.87 -9.10 -16.50
CA VAL A 65 -9.28 -9.44 -16.65
C VAL A 65 -9.39 -10.96 -16.73
N LYS A 66 -9.95 -11.58 -15.70
CA LYS A 66 -10.10 -13.03 -15.61
C LYS A 66 -11.57 -13.41 -15.48
N PHE A 67 -12.02 -14.34 -16.31
CA PHE A 67 -13.34 -14.94 -16.18
C PHE A 67 -13.19 -16.31 -15.52
N ASN A 68 -13.76 -16.49 -14.34
CA ASN A 68 -13.67 -17.71 -13.56
C ASN A 68 -14.92 -18.57 -13.75
N ASN A 69 -14.82 -19.87 -13.46
CA ASN A 69 -15.91 -20.85 -13.53
C ASN A 69 -16.61 -20.94 -14.90
N ILE A 70 -15.83 -20.85 -15.97
CA ILE A 70 -16.29 -21.05 -17.35
C ILE A 70 -15.34 -22.02 -18.06
N ASP A 71 -15.80 -22.64 -19.16
CA ASP A 71 -14.92 -23.44 -20.02
C ASP A 71 -13.75 -22.58 -20.52
N GLY A 72 -12.52 -23.04 -20.28
CA GLY A 72 -11.29 -22.35 -20.66
C GLY A 72 -11.16 -22.07 -22.17
N ASN A 73 -11.86 -22.81 -23.02
CA ASN A 73 -11.89 -22.61 -24.47
C ASN A 73 -12.92 -21.57 -24.93
N THR A 74 -13.71 -21.01 -24.01
CA THR A 74 -14.67 -19.96 -24.31
C THR A 74 -13.96 -18.72 -24.83
N ASP A 75 -14.44 -18.18 -25.95
CA ASP A 75 -13.97 -16.91 -26.49
C ASP A 75 -14.32 -15.76 -25.56
N ILE A 76 -13.30 -14.94 -25.26
CA ILE A 76 -13.40 -13.73 -24.46
C ILE A 76 -13.09 -12.53 -25.36
N THR A 77 -13.93 -11.51 -25.30
CA THR A 77 -13.66 -10.17 -25.85
C THR A 77 -13.73 -9.17 -24.72
N VAL A 78 -12.73 -8.30 -24.60
CA VAL A 78 -12.68 -7.22 -23.63
C VAL A 78 -12.50 -5.90 -24.37
N ASP A 79 -13.51 -5.04 -24.34
CA ASP A 79 -13.38 -3.62 -24.63
C ASP A 79 -13.00 -2.90 -23.32
N PHE A 80 -11.86 -2.22 -23.32
CA PHE A 80 -11.32 -1.54 -22.15
C PHE A 80 -11.92 -0.13 -21.94
N GLY A 81 -12.83 0.31 -22.81
CA GLY A 81 -13.53 1.58 -22.70
C GLY A 81 -12.74 2.80 -23.18
N ASP A 82 -11.52 2.61 -23.68
CA ASP A 82 -10.68 3.65 -24.30
C ASP A 82 -10.53 3.48 -25.82
N GLY A 83 -11.35 2.59 -26.40
CA GLY A 83 -11.28 2.19 -27.82
C GLY A 83 -10.38 0.97 -28.07
N THR A 84 -9.66 0.49 -27.07
CA THR A 84 -8.88 -0.75 -27.16
C THR A 84 -9.76 -1.96 -26.90
N VAL A 85 -9.80 -2.88 -27.87
CA VAL A 85 -10.45 -4.18 -27.73
C VAL A 85 -9.39 -5.29 -27.82
N LYS A 86 -9.48 -6.27 -26.93
CA LYS A 86 -8.64 -7.48 -26.96
C LYS A 86 -9.50 -8.73 -26.94
N GLU A 87 -9.03 -9.77 -27.61
CA GLU A 87 -9.67 -11.06 -27.68
C GLU A 87 -8.74 -12.16 -27.16
N GLY A 88 -9.33 -13.26 -26.68
CA GLY A 88 -8.59 -14.44 -26.29
C GLY A 88 -9.50 -15.53 -25.76
N LYS A 89 -8.94 -16.39 -24.90
CA LYS A 89 -9.63 -17.55 -24.34
C LYS A 89 -9.70 -17.45 -22.83
N ALA A 90 -10.79 -17.94 -22.23
CA ALA A 90 -11.03 -17.86 -20.79
C ALA A 90 -9.93 -18.52 -19.94
N ALA A 91 -9.18 -19.47 -20.50
CA ALA A 91 -8.06 -20.13 -19.84
C ALA A 91 -6.89 -19.17 -19.50
N THR A 92 -6.77 -18.03 -20.17
CA THR A 92 -5.66 -17.07 -19.96
C THR A 92 -6.23 -15.68 -19.66
N PRO A 93 -5.77 -15.00 -18.60
CA PRO A 93 -6.17 -13.62 -18.32
C PRO A 93 -5.87 -12.69 -19.50
N ILE A 94 -6.85 -11.84 -19.86
CA ILE A 94 -6.62 -10.76 -20.82
C ILE A 94 -6.04 -9.57 -20.04
N THR A 95 -4.88 -9.08 -20.46
CA THR A 95 -4.16 -8.02 -19.74
C THR A 95 -4.11 -6.73 -20.54
N TYR A 96 -4.17 -5.59 -19.87
CA TYR A 96 -4.02 -4.27 -20.48
C TYR A 96 -3.45 -3.26 -19.48
N ALA A 97 -2.68 -2.30 -19.98
CA ALA A 97 -2.12 -1.23 -19.19
C ALA A 97 -2.54 0.11 -19.81
N TYR A 98 -3.35 0.87 -19.08
CA TYR A 98 -3.85 2.16 -19.54
C TYR A 98 -2.72 3.19 -19.60
N THR A 99 -2.71 4.00 -20.66
CA THR A 99 -1.72 5.07 -20.88
C THR A 99 -2.24 6.45 -20.50
N GLN A 100 -3.53 6.57 -20.17
CA GLN A 100 -4.18 7.78 -19.72
C GLN A 100 -4.94 7.50 -18.42
N SER A 101 -4.96 8.49 -17.52
CA SER A 101 -5.78 8.43 -16.32
C SER A 101 -7.22 8.81 -16.63
N GLY A 102 -8.17 8.25 -15.89
CA GLY A 102 -9.59 8.45 -16.20
C GLY A 102 -10.50 7.42 -15.56
N ASP A 103 -11.79 7.58 -15.78
CA ASP A 103 -12.81 6.59 -15.46
C ASP A 103 -13.23 5.88 -16.74
N TYR A 104 -13.10 4.56 -16.76
CA TYR A 104 -13.47 3.73 -17.90
C TYR A 104 -14.56 2.73 -17.51
N THR A 105 -15.30 2.25 -18.51
CA THR A 105 -16.22 1.12 -18.36
C THR A 105 -15.74 0.02 -19.29
N LEU A 106 -15.32 -1.09 -18.70
CA LEU A 106 -14.98 -2.30 -19.44
C LEU A 106 -16.28 -2.97 -19.88
N HIS A 107 -16.33 -3.42 -21.12
CA HIS A 107 -17.35 -4.33 -21.62
C HIS A 107 -16.69 -5.68 -21.93
N VAL A 108 -17.07 -6.71 -21.17
CA VAL A 108 -16.49 -8.05 -21.25
C VAL A 108 -17.55 -9.01 -21.77
N THR A 109 -17.27 -9.66 -22.88
CA THR A 109 -18.10 -10.73 -23.45
C THR A 109 -17.36 -12.05 -23.29
N ALA A 110 -18.05 -13.08 -22.80
CA ALA A 110 -17.53 -14.43 -22.62
C ALA A 110 -18.56 -15.45 -23.13
N GLY A 111 -18.45 -15.86 -24.39
CA GLY A 111 -19.49 -16.67 -25.04
C GLY A 111 -20.85 -15.95 -25.03
N GLN A 112 -21.79 -16.45 -24.21
CA GLN A 112 -23.14 -15.87 -24.06
C GLN A 112 -23.26 -14.85 -22.92
N TYR A 113 -22.21 -14.67 -22.11
CA TYR A 113 -22.22 -13.76 -20.96
C TYR A 113 -21.67 -12.40 -21.37
N GLU A 114 -22.29 -11.34 -20.87
CA GLU A 114 -21.84 -9.95 -21.05
C GLU A 114 -21.81 -9.25 -19.69
N VAL A 115 -20.70 -8.56 -19.39
CA VAL A 115 -20.46 -7.90 -18.11
C VAL A 115 -19.92 -6.50 -18.35
N GLN A 116 -20.45 -5.52 -17.62
CA GLN A 116 -19.86 -4.20 -17.56
C GLN A 116 -19.23 -3.97 -16.20
N LYS A 117 -18.01 -3.42 -16.19
CA LYS A 117 -17.31 -3.09 -14.94
C LYS A 117 -16.61 -1.74 -15.06
N ARG A 118 -16.83 -0.87 -14.07
CA ARG A 118 -16.12 0.41 -13.99
C ARG A 118 -14.72 0.21 -13.40
N ILE A 119 -13.75 0.90 -13.96
CA ILE A 119 -12.39 1.01 -13.43
C ILE A 119 -11.97 2.48 -13.38
N ARG A 120 -11.31 2.88 -12.28
CA ARG A 120 -10.62 4.18 -12.17
C ARG A 120 -9.13 3.99 -12.36
N ILE A 121 -8.54 4.70 -13.31
CA ILE A 121 -7.09 4.79 -13.51
C ILE A 121 -6.60 6.09 -12.89
N TYR A 122 -5.74 5.97 -11.89
CA TYR A 122 -5.10 7.11 -11.24
C TYR A 122 -3.92 7.64 -12.06
N ASN A 123 -3.56 8.91 -11.89
CA ASN A 123 -2.49 9.54 -12.67
C ASN A 123 -1.07 9.21 -12.15
N LEU A 124 -0.95 8.72 -10.92
CA LEU A 124 0.30 8.19 -10.39
C LEU A 124 0.68 6.93 -11.19
N LEU A 125 1.95 6.82 -11.57
CA LEU A 125 2.47 5.62 -12.23
C LEU A 125 2.36 4.41 -11.30
N SER A 126 2.16 3.23 -11.89
CA SER A 126 2.34 1.98 -11.13
C SER A 126 3.76 1.92 -10.59
N LEU A 127 3.92 1.40 -9.37
CA LEU A 127 5.23 1.34 -8.71
C LEU A 127 6.25 0.56 -9.57
N THR A 128 5.81 -0.54 -10.19
CA THR A 128 6.63 -1.30 -11.16
C THR A 128 7.16 -0.41 -12.28
N GLU A 129 6.31 0.41 -12.88
CA GLU A 129 6.71 1.30 -13.98
C GLU A 129 7.58 2.45 -13.48
N ALA A 130 7.20 3.07 -12.36
CA ALA A 130 7.91 4.20 -11.77
C ALA A 130 9.35 3.82 -11.42
N MET A 131 9.60 2.61 -10.90
CA MET A 131 10.95 2.19 -10.51
C MET A 131 11.88 1.88 -11.69
N LYS A 132 11.37 1.76 -12.93
CA LYS A 132 12.23 1.52 -14.10
C LYS A 132 13.24 2.64 -14.33
N GLN A 133 12.88 3.88 -13.96
CA GLN A 133 13.76 5.05 -14.09
C GLN A 133 15.11 4.84 -13.38
N PHE A 134 15.17 4.09 -12.29
CA PHE A 134 16.40 3.87 -11.53
C PHE A 134 17.39 2.93 -12.22
N ARG A 135 17.03 2.36 -13.37
CA ARG A 135 17.93 1.59 -14.24
C ARG A 135 18.41 2.37 -15.44
N GLU A 136 17.93 3.60 -15.63
CA GLU A 136 18.37 4.46 -16.71
C GLU A 136 19.75 5.03 -16.37
N PRO A 137 20.75 4.93 -17.26
CA PRO A 137 22.14 5.30 -16.96
C PRO A 137 22.32 6.75 -16.49
N ASP A 138 21.49 7.67 -16.96
CA ASP A 138 21.59 9.10 -16.69
C ASP A 138 20.61 9.58 -15.61
N ASN A 139 19.81 8.68 -15.02
CA ASN A 139 18.89 9.07 -13.98
C ASN A 139 19.63 9.37 -12.67
N LYS A 140 19.49 10.60 -12.19
CA LYS A 140 20.05 11.08 -10.93
C LYS A 140 18.98 11.38 -9.89
N LYS A 141 17.71 11.13 -10.21
CA LYS A 141 16.60 11.46 -9.32
C LYS A 141 16.71 10.65 -8.03
N VAL A 142 16.63 11.36 -6.91
CA VAL A 142 16.50 10.77 -5.58
C VAL A 142 15.08 11.00 -5.11
N TRP A 143 14.35 9.92 -4.87
CA TRP A 143 13.04 9.97 -4.23
C TRP A 143 13.19 10.37 -2.75
N VAL A 144 12.15 10.99 -2.22
CA VAL A 144 12.07 11.31 -0.79
C VAL A 144 10.94 10.52 -0.17
N MET A 145 11.26 9.86 0.95
CA MET A 145 10.31 9.12 1.78
C MET A 145 10.14 9.82 3.12
N THR A 146 8.92 10.19 3.47
CA THR A 146 8.63 10.77 4.79
C THR A 146 8.59 9.65 5.83
N HIS A 147 9.32 9.81 6.94
CA HIS A 147 9.27 8.87 8.06
C HIS A 147 8.02 9.14 8.89
N ARG A 148 7.15 8.14 9.11
CA ARG A 148 5.87 8.27 9.83
C ARG A 148 4.95 9.37 9.30
N ALA A 149 5.04 9.66 8.01
CA ALA A 149 4.41 10.82 7.36
C ALA A 149 4.81 12.20 7.94
N HIS A 150 5.97 12.30 8.59
CA HIS A 150 6.47 13.58 9.10
C HIS A 150 6.84 14.57 8.01
N THR A 151 6.57 15.84 8.31
CA THR A 151 7.03 17.02 7.59
C THR A 151 7.64 18.03 8.56
N SER A 152 8.01 19.20 8.04
CA SER A 152 8.40 20.33 8.88
C SER A 152 7.25 20.97 9.69
N ASP A 153 5.97 20.72 9.34
CA ASP A 153 4.84 21.19 10.15
C ASP A 153 4.65 20.32 11.40
N ARG A 154 4.81 20.97 12.56
CA ARG A 154 4.76 20.32 13.87
C ARG A 154 3.35 20.23 14.44
N THR A 155 2.39 20.89 13.81
CA THR A 155 0.99 20.92 14.23
C THR A 155 0.19 19.74 13.69
N VAL A 156 0.79 19.00 12.75
CA VAL A 156 0.27 17.78 12.14
C VAL A 156 0.76 16.57 12.95
N PRO A 157 -0.14 15.72 13.49
CA PRO A 157 0.24 14.50 14.18
C PRO A 157 0.90 13.48 13.25
N GLU A 158 1.90 12.75 13.74
CA GLU A 158 2.50 11.62 13.00
C GLU A 158 1.46 10.53 12.69
N ASN A 159 1.67 9.79 11.59
CA ASN A 159 0.83 8.65 11.22
C ASN A 159 -0.69 8.95 11.24
N SER A 160 -1.08 10.16 10.87
CA SER A 160 -2.46 10.65 10.83
C SER A 160 -2.97 10.85 9.40
N VAL A 161 -4.28 10.99 9.21
CA VAL A 161 -4.82 11.26 7.87
C VAL A 161 -4.36 12.63 7.37
N SER A 162 -4.27 13.65 8.25
CA SER A 162 -3.74 14.96 7.85
C SER A 162 -2.27 14.92 7.44
N SER A 163 -1.45 14.09 8.10
CA SER A 163 -0.03 13.91 7.73
C SER A 163 0.17 13.31 6.34
N VAL A 164 -0.82 12.56 5.82
CA VAL A 164 -0.76 12.06 4.44
C VAL A 164 -0.88 13.21 3.44
N GLU A 165 -1.80 14.15 3.66
CA GLU A 165 -1.94 15.33 2.79
C GLU A 165 -0.71 16.22 2.88
N ASP A 166 -0.20 16.43 4.09
CA ASP A 166 0.99 17.25 4.33
C ASP A 166 2.24 16.66 3.66
N ALA A 167 2.42 15.34 3.72
CA ALA A 167 3.49 14.65 2.99
C ALA A 167 3.33 14.76 1.46
N ILE A 168 2.10 14.72 0.93
CA ILE A 168 1.84 14.96 -0.50
C ILE A 168 2.23 16.38 -0.88
N ASP A 169 1.82 17.37 -0.08
CA ASP A 169 2.07 18.79 -0.33
C ASP A 169 3.57 19.14 -0.25
N SER A 170 4.35 18.41 0.57
CA SER A 170 5.82 18.52 0.59
C SER A 170 6.50 18.10 -0.71
N GLY A 171 5.82 17.32 -1.56
CA GLY A 171 6.35 16.78 -2.81
C GLY A 171 7.14 15.48 -2.66
N ALA A 172 6.99 14.79 -1.52
CA ALA A 172 7.57 13.47 -1.31
C ALA A 172 6.93 12.41 -2.23
N GLU A 173 7.71 11.39 -2.62
CA GLU A 173 7.20 10.29 -3.42
C GLU A 173 6.58 9.16 -2.58
N VAL A 174 7.06 9.00 -1.35
CA VAL A 174 6.70 7.85 -0.50
C VAL A 174 6.41 8.31 0.93
N ILE A 175 5.42 7.71 1.57
CA ILE A 175 5.20 7.78 3.01
C ILE A 175 5.60 6.45 3.63
N GLU A 176 6.49 6.47 4.61
CA GLU A 176 6.68 5.34 5.50
C GLU A 176 5.68 5.43 6.67
N CYS A 177 5.08 4.29 7.05
CA CYS A 177 4.19 4.22 8.18
C CYS A 177 4.22 2.83 8.86
N ASP A 178 3.95 2.84 10.15
CA ASP A 178 4.04 1.66 11.01
C ASP A 178 2.67 1.05 11.32
N THR A 179 2.55 -0.28 11.36
CA THR A 179 1.24 -0.92 11.59
C THR A 179 1.18 -1.88 12.77
N HIS A 180 0.17 -1.71 13.60
CA HIS A 180 -0.14 -2.59 14.72
C HIS A 180 -1.55 -3.19 14.59
N VAL A 181 -1.80 -4.30 15.26
CA VAL A 181 -3.13 -4.91 15.34
C VAL A 181 -3.73 -4.78 16.73
N THR A 182 -5.00 -4.39 16.76
CA THR A 182 -5.86 -4.29 17.95
C THR A 182 -6.34 -5.66 18.43
N SER A 183 -6.91 -5.75 19.63
CA SER A 183 -7.41 -7.02 20.19
C SER A 183 -8.59 -7.60 19.40
N ASP A 184 -9.32 -6.77 18.66
CA ASP A 184 -10.43 -7.15 17.76
C ASP A 184 -10.01 -7.28 16.28
N GLY A 185 -8.70 -7.26 16.00
CA GLY A 185 -8.15 -7.61 14.68
C GLY A 185 -8.10 -6.46 13.67
N VAL A 186 -8.40 -5.23 14.07
CA VAL A 186 -8.25 -4.04 13.23
C VAL A 186 -6.78 -3.62 13.16
N VAL A 187 -6.26 -3.43 11.96
CA VAL A 187 -4.90 -2.92 11.72
C VAL A 187 -4.92 -1.38 11.76
N VAL A 188 -4.16 -0.80 12.67
CA VAL A 188 -4.03 0.65 12.91
C VAL A 188 -2.64 1.14 12.58
N VAL A 189 -2.51 2.43 12.31
CA VAL A 189 -1.22 3.07 12.03
C VAL A 189 -0.70 3.78 13.29
N CYS A 190 0.45 3.34 13.79
CA CYS A 190 1.11 3.87 14.98
C CYS A 190 2.52 3.27 15.07
N HIS A 191 3.54 4.08 15.35
CA HIS A 191 4.91 3.58 15.48
C HIS A 191 5.11 2.72 16.72
N ASP A 192 4.66 3.22 17.88
CA ASP A 192 4.83 2.52 19.14
C ASP A 192 3.71 1.48 19.34
N GLN A 193 4.04 0.37 20.00
CA GLN A 193 3.04 -0.63 20.39
C GLN A 193 2.00 -0.08 21.39
N THR A 194 2.29 1.04 22.05
CA THR A 194 1.36 1.71 22.97
C THR A 194 0.89 3.04 22.40
N ILE A 195 -0.34 3.45 22.73
CA ILE A 195 -0.89 4.75 22.30
C ILE A 195 -0.33 5.95 23.07
N ASN A 196 0.56 5.73 24.04
CA ASN A 196 0.94 6.70 25.06
C ASN A 196 1.64 7.95 24.50
N ALA A 197 2.56 7.75 23.55
CA ALA A 197 3.38 8.82 23.00
C ALA A 197 2.56 9.77 22.12
N THR A 198 1.68 9.21 21.29
CA THR A 198 1.00 9.92 20.20
C THR A 198 -0.45 10.25 20.49
N THR A 199 -1.00 9.90 21.67
CA THR A 199 -2.38 10.22 22.05
C THR A 199 -2.50 10.82 23.45
N ASN A 200 -3.68 11.35 23.77
CA ASN A 200 -4.05 11.73 25.14
C ASN A 200 -4.50 10.55 26.04
N GLY A 201 -4.32 9.31 25.58
CA GLY A 201 -4.62 8.09 26.33
C GLY A 201 -3.38 7.30 26.72
N THR A 202 -3.60 6.14 27.34
CA THR A 202 -2.55 5.15 27.61
C THR A 202 -3.08 3.74 27.40
N GLY A 203 -2.24 2.85 26.87
CA GLY A 203 -2.59 1.44 26.69
C GLY A 203 -1.77 0.75 25.60
N ASP A 204 -1.70 -0.58 25.69
CA ASP A 204 -1.10 -1.45 24.69
C ASP A 204 -2.12 -1.75 23.59
N ILE A 205 -1.80 -1.43 22.34
CA ILE A 205 -2.71 -1.58 21.19
C ILE A 205 -3.23 -3.02 21.10
N THR A 206 -2.39 -4.02 21.39
CA THR A 206 -2.77 -5.44 21.31
C THR A 206 -3.80 -5.88 22.35
N LYS A 207 -4.06 -5.04 23.36
CA LYS A 207 -4.99 -5.30 24.46
C LYS A 207 -6.24 -4.41 24.40
N MET A 208 -6.38 -3.58 23.37
CA MET A 208 -7.47 -2.64 23.19
C MET A 208 -8.23 -2.97 21.91
N THR A 209 -9.56 -2.86 21.97
CA THR A 209 -10.38 -2.83 20.76
C THR A 209 -10.19 -1.50 20.03
N TYR A 210 -10.42 -1.48 18.72
CA TYR A 210 -10.35 -0.22 17.97
C TYR A 210 -11.31 0.85 18.52
N ALA A 211 -12.51 0.44 18.94
CA ALA A 211 -13.50 1.34 19.57
C ALA A 211 -13.00 1.97 20.88
N GLU A 212 -12.14 1.28 21.64
CA GLU A 212 -11.51 1.87 22.83
C GLU A 212 -10.42 2.86 22.47
N ILE A 213 -9.60 2.57 21.45
CA ILE A 213 -8.58 3.48 20.93
C ILE A 213 -9.23 4.78 20.43
N GLN A 214 -10.35 4.68 19.73
CA GLN A 214 -11.10 5.82 19.18
C GLN A 214 -11.63 6.80 20.25
N LYS A 215 -11.58 6.47 21.54
CA LYS A 215 -11.92 7.42 22.63
C LYS A 215 -10.84 8.49 22.83
N TYR A 216 -9.62 8.25 22.37
CA TYR A 216 -8.48 9.15 22.52
C TYR A 216 -8.25 9.95 21.25
N ASN A 217 -7.62 11.11 21.40
CA ASN A 217 -7.21 11.98 20.31
C ASN A 217 -5.68 11.93 20.16
N LEU A 218 -5.22 12.09 18.92
CA LEU A 218 -3.81 12.23 18.62
C LEU A 218 -3.22 13.50 19.23
N LYS A 219 -1.91 13.48 19.45
CA LYS A 219 -1.09 14.63 19.79
C LYS A 219 -0.25 15.04 18.60
N ASP A 220 -0.15 16.33 18.36
CA ASP A 220 0.82 16.86 17.41
C ASP A 220 2.26 16.74 17.97
N ARG A 221 3.26 17.06 17.15
CA ARG A 221 4.69 16.97 17.53
C ARG A 221 5.11 18.00 18.59
N ASN A 222 4.22 18.92 18.96
CA ASN A 222 4.39 19.82 20.12
C ASN A 222 3.74 19.26 21.39
N GLY A 223 3.12 18.08 21.32
CA GLY A 223 2.41 17.44 22.42
C GLY A 223 1.00 17.97 22.64
N ARG A 224 0.49 18.86 21.77
CA ARG A 224 -0.86 19.39 21.89
C ARG A 224 -1.85 18.36 21.35
N VAL A 225 -2.89 18.10 22.13
CA VAL A 225 -3.99 17.21 21.73
C VAL A 225 -4.77 17.86 20.58
N THR A 226 -4.94 17.13 19.49
CA THR A 226 -5.70 17.55 18.30
C THR A 226 -7.12 16.97 18.33
N ASP A 227 -7.89 17.19 17.27
CA ASP A 227 -9.21 16.55 17.08
C ASP A 227 -9.13 15.26 16.26
N GLU A 228 -7.93 14.87 15.81
CA GLU A 228 -7.75 13.66 15.01
C GLU A 228 -7.69 12.38 15.83
N LYS A 229 -8.08 11.29 15.18
CA LYS A 229 -8.10 9.94 15.74
C LYS A 229 -7.01 9.10 15.09
N MET A 230 -6.55 8.08 15.81
CA MET A 230 -5.65 7.07 15.24
C MET A 230 -6.36 6.37 14.06
N PRO A 231 -5.80 6.44 12.84
CA PRO A 231 -6.44 5.85 11.67
C PRO A 231 -6.23 4.33 11.63
N THR A 232 -7.17 3.65 11.00
CA THR A 232 -6.90 2.30 10.46
C THR A 232 -5.92 2.40 9.29
N LEU A 233 -5.22 1.30 8.97
CA LEU A 233 -4.38 1.23 7.77
C LEU A 233 -5.21 1.49 6.49
N GLU A 234 -6.47 1.03 6.47
CA GLU A 234 -7.36 1.25 5.32
C GLU A 234 -7.68 2.73 5.10
N GLU A 235 -7.96 3.48 6.17
CA GLU A 235 -8.19 4.94 6.08
C GLU A 235 -6.92 5.67 5.65
N PHE A 236 -5.78 5.31 6.23
CA PHE A 236 -4.49 5.93 5.93
C PHE A 236 -4.08 5.74 4.46
N LEU A 237 -4.20 4.51 3.92
CA LEU A 237 -3.92 4.23 2.51
C LEU A 237 -4.91 4.89 1.55
N LYS A 238 -6.19 4.99 1.94
CA LYS A 238 -7.20 5.66 1.13
C LYS A 238 -6.94 7.16 1.00
N ALA A 239 -6.38 7.78 2.05
CA ALA A 239 -6.08 9.21 2.04
C ALA A 239 -5.16 9.57 0.86
N GLY A 240 -4.03 8.90 0.67
CA GLY A 240 -3.05 9.26 -0.38
C GLY A 240 -3.19 8.50 -1.70
N ARG A 241 -4.27 7.72 -1.87
CA ARG A 241 -4.45 6.86 -3.05
C ARG A 241 -4.28 7.62 -4.36
N GLY A 242 -3.40 7.10 -5.22
CA GLY A 242 -3.15 7.63 -6.56
C GLY A 242 -2.45 8.99 -6.57
N ARG A 243 -1.88 9.41 -5.43
CA ARG A 243 -1.14 10.65 -5.25
C ARG A 243 0.25 10.43 -4.66
N ILE A 244 0.43 9.40 -3.83
CA ILE A 244 1.71 9.03 -3.20
C ILE A 244 1.85 7.52 -3.06
N TYR A 245 3.08 7.02 -2.94
CA TYR A 245 3.35 5.61 -2.60
C TYR A 245 3.48 5.44 -1.09
N TYR A 246 3.41 4.20 -0.63
CA TYR A 246 3.57 3.85 0.78
C TYR A 246 4.66 2.82 0.99
N ASN A 247 5.41 2.92 2.07
CA ASN A 247 6.25 1.87 2.63
C ASN A 247 5.65 1.45 3.98
N LEU A 248 5.16 0.22 4.07
CA LEU A 248 4.53 -0.28 5.29
C LEU A 248 5.57 -0.99 6.16
N ASP A 249 5.95 -0.37 7.29
CA ASP A 249 6.74 -1.01 8.34
C ASP A 249 5.83 -1.75 9.32
N TYR A 250 5.67 -3.04 9.07
CA TYR A 250 4.90 -3.93 9.94
C TYR A 250 5.80 -5.00 10.60
N SER A 251 7.12 -4.91 10.42
CA SER A 251 8.06 -5.91 10.92
C SER A 251 9.25 -5.20 11.57
N PRO A 252 9.31 -5.10 12.90
CA PRO A 252 8.83 -6.10 13.88
C PRO A 252 7.50 -5.76 14.59
N ARG A 253 6.59 -5.01 13.97
CA ARG A 253 5.33 -4.61 14.59
C ARG A 253 4.35 -5.80 14.73
N THR A 254 3.16 -5.54 15.27
CA THR A 254 2.23 -6.62 15.68
C THR A 254 1.26 -7.05 14.58
N ALA A 255 1.08 -6.25 13.52
CA ALA A 255 0.29 -6.65 12.36
C ALA A 255 1.01 -7.75 11.56
N THR A 256 0.28 -8.80 11.17
CA THR A 256 0.87 -9.89 10.37
C THR A 256 0.98 -9.52 8.89
N SER A 257 1.91 -10.16 8.17
CA SER A 257 2.08 -9.95 6.72
C SER A 257 0.78 -10.27 5.96
N GLN A 258 0.06 -11.33 6.36
CA GLN A 258 -1.23 -11.70 5.78
C GLN A 258 -2.27 -10.58 5.93
N GLN A 259 -2.42 -10.00 7.13
CA GLN A 259 -3.38 -8.93 7.37
C GLN A 259 -3.07 -7.68 6.54
N VAL A 260 -1.79 -7.28 6.50
CA VAL A 260 -1.35 -6.10 5.74
C VAL A 260 -1.56 -6.33 4.23
N VAL A 261 -1.11 -7.46 3.70
CA VAL A 261 -1.28 -7.81 2.28
C VAL A 261 -2.75 -7.91 1.89
N ASP A 262 -3.60 -8.52 2.72
CA ASP A 262 -5.05 -8.62 2.45
C ASP A 262 -5.71 -7.24 2.37
N ILE A 263 -5.32 -6.28 3.22
CA ILE A 263 -5.81 -4.90 3.16
C ILE A 263 -5.35 -4.23 1.86
N VAL A 264 -4.07 -4.31 1.50
CA VAL A 264 -3.53 -3.70 0.27
C VAL A 264 -4.19 -4.29 -0.98
N MET A 265 -4.41 -5.61 -1.02
CA MET A 265 -5.13 -6.28 -2.10
C MET A 265 -6.60 -5.88 -2.16
N LYS A 266 -7.31 -5.82 -1.02
CA LYS A 266 -8.71 -5.37 -0.94
C LYS A 266 -8.87 -3.95 -1.50
N LEU A 267 -7.83 -3.14 -1.37
CA LEU A 267 -7.83 -1.74 -1.78
C LEU A 267 -7.39 -1.51 -3.22
N ASP A 268 -7.01 -2.56 -3.97
CA ASP A 268 -6.40 -2.46 -5.31
C ASP A 268 -5.15 -1.55 -5.29
N MET A 269 -4.26 -1.72 -4.30
CA MET A 269 -3.08 -0.85 -4.09
C MET A 269 -1.73 -1.57 -4.14
N MET A 270 -1.67 -2.78 -4.73
CA MET A 270 -0.41 -3.54 -4.85
C MET A 270 0.66 -2.77 -5.62
N GLU A 271 0.28 -1.96 -6.61
CA GLU A 271 1.18 -1.09 -7.36
C GLU A 271 1.38 0.30 -6.73
N SER A 272 1.11 0.44 -5.43
CA SER A 272 1.36 1.69 -4.70
C SER A 272 2.02 1.48 -3.34
N VAL A 273 2.41 0.25 -3.02
CA VAL A 273 2.87 -0.14 -1.68
C VAL A 273 4.15 -0.98 -1.76
N PHE A 274 5.17 -0.53 -1.02
CA PHE A 274 6.30 -1.34 -0.59
C PHE A 274 5.97 -2.06 0.72
N PHE A 275 6.44 -3.30 0.84
CA PHE A 275 6.31 -4.11 2.05
C PHE A 275 7.66 -4.22 2.75
N TYR A 276 7.87 -3.42 3.80
CA TYR A 276 9.12 -3.46 4.57
C TYR A 276 9.26 -4.80 5.30
N CYS A 277 10.44 -5.41 5.16
CA CYS A 277 10.80 -6.70 5.71
C CYS A 277 12.17 -6.59 6.40
N ASN A 278 12.18 -6.57 7.73
CA ASN A 278 13.41 -6.52 8.52
C ASN A 278 14.28 -7.80 8.46
N SER A 279 13.83 -8.86 7.77
CA SER A 279 14.56 -10.13 7.63
C SER A 279 14.22 -10.84 6.33
N ALA A 280 15.11 -11.74 5.89
CA ALA A 280 14.89 -12.58 4.71
C ALA A 280 13.66 -13.50 4.88
N GLN A 281 13.46 -14.05 6.08
CA GLN A 281 12.28 -14.86 6.38
C GLN A 281 10.98 -14.08 6.19
N LYS A 282 10.97 -12.80 6.57
CA LYS A 282 9.79 -11.93 6.37
C LYS A 282 9.55 -11.66 4.89
N ALA A 283 10.60 -11.44 4.11
CA ALA A 283 10.49 -11.30 2.66
C ALA A 283 9.92 -12.57 2.00
N GLU A 284 10.38 -13.77 2.40
CA GLU A 284 9.85 -15.05 1.94
C GLU A 284 8.36 -15.21 2.28
N GLU A 285 7.95 -14.81 3.49
CA GLU A 285 6.55 -14.84 3.93
C GLU A 285 5.65 -14.01 2.99
N VAL A 286 6.05 -12.76 2.70
CA VAL A 286 5.29 -11.87 1.80
C VAL A 286 5.22 -12.42 0.39
N LEU A 287 6.37 -12.87 -0.16
CA LEU A 287 6.43 -13.46 -1.50
C LEU A 287 5.62 -14.75 -1.60
N GLY A 288 5.50 -15.50 -0.51
CA GLY A 288 4.63 -16.68 -0.40
C GLY A 288 3.14 -16.34 -0.43
N ILE A 289 2.73 -15.17 0.09
CA ILE A 289 1.35 -14.68 0.00
C ILE A 289 1.08 -14.16 -1.42
N THR A 290 2.00 -13.37 -1.97
CA THR A 290 1.92 -12.86 -3.34
C THR A 290 3.30 -12.65 -3.97
N PRO A 291 3.62 -13.35 -5.07
CA PRO A 291 4.90 -13.18 -5.76
C PRO A 291 5.02 -11.83 -6.49
N LYS A 292 3.93 -11.05 -6.56
CA LYS A 292 3.90 -9.70 -7.15
C LYS A 292 4.16 -8.58 -6.13
N ALA A 293 4.53 -8.89 -4.88
CA ALA A 293 4.80 -7.86 -3.88
C ALA A 293 6.06 -7.05 -4.20
N HIS A 294 5.98 -5.73 -4.05
CA HIS A 294 7.15 -4.85 -4.00
C HIS A 294 7.81 -4.97 -2.63
N VAL A 295 8.56 -6.05 -2.43
CA VAL A 295 9.30 -6.28 -1.19
C VAL A 295 10.40 -5.23 -1.03
N TYR A 296 10.52 -4.71 0.18
CA TYR A 296 11.55 -3.77 0.58
C TYR A 296 12.23 -4.34 1.82
N THR A 297 13.56 -4.40 1.89
CA THR A 297 14.23 -5.06 3.02
C THR A 297 15.30 -4.19 3.67
N TRP A 298 15.68 -4.52 4.91
CA TRP A 298 16.98 -4.10 5.41
C TRP A 298 18.11 -4.71 4.56
N THR A 299 19.17 -3.95 4.29
CA THR A 299 20.33 -4.45 3.53
C THR A 299 20.89 -5.76 4.12
N GLY A 300 21.22 -6.72 3.25
CA GLY A 300 21.64 -8.07 3.65
C GLY A 300 20.51 -9.09 3.83
N SER A 301 19.24 -8.66 3.87
CA SER A 301 18.05 -9.54 3.90
C SER A 301 17.45 -9.80 2.51
N HIS A 302 18.10 -9.36 1.44
CA HIS A 302 17.54 -9.30 0.09
C HIS A 302 17.62 -10.59 -0.72
N LYS A 303 18.27 -11.65 -0.19
CA LYS A 303 18.46 -12.92 -0.91
C LYS A 303 17.19 -13.49 -1.56
N PRO A 304 16.01 -13.45 -0.92
CA PRO A 304 14.77 -13.98 -1.54
C PRO A 304 14.36 -13.27 -2.83
N MET A 305 14.87 -12.06 -3.09
CA MET A 305 14.54 -11.26 -4.27
C MET A 305 15.53 -11.45 -5.43
N ILE A 306 16.65 -12.13 -5.21
CA ILE A 306 17.68 -12.33 -6.24
C ILE A 306 17.10 -13.17 -7.39
N GLY A 307 17.20 -12.64 -8.61
CA GLY A 307 16.71 -13.30 -9.83
C GLY A 307 15.20 -13.19 -10.05
N LEU A 308 14.45 -12.60 -9.12
CA LEU A 308 13.04 -12.27 -9.37
C LEU A 308 12.94 -11.11 -10.37
N PRO A 309 11.89 -11.09 -11.22
CA PRO A 309 11.62 -9.92 -12.04
C PRO A 309 11.27 -8.73 -11.15
N GLY A 310 11.74 -7.54 -11.52
CA GLY A 310 11.38 -6.30 -10.83
C GLY A 310 12.59 -5.50 -10.33
N ASN A 311 12.28 -4.39 -9.67
CA ASN A 311 13.24 -3.52 -9.01
C ASN A 311 12.92 -3.51 -7.52
N TYR A 312 13.89 -3.86 -6.70
CA TYR A 312 13.69 -4.00 -5.26
C TYR A 312 14.63 -3.06 -4.52
N PHE A 313 14.08 -2.36 -3.53
CA PHE A 313 14.85 -1.46 -2.67
C PHE A 313 15.34 -2.18 -1.41
N VAL A 314 16.50 -1.74 -0.94
CA VAL A 314 17.06 -2.10 0.36
C VAL A 314 17.40 -0.86 1.17
N GLN A 315 17.24 -0.94 2.48
CA GLN A 315 17.49 0.15 3.42
C GLN A 315 18.90 0.09 4.00
N TYR A 316 19.52 1.26 4.06
CA TYR A 316 20.74 1.56 4.80
C TYR A 316 20.43 2.69 5.80
N SER A 317 21.33 2.92 6.75
CA SER A 317 21.27 4.10 7.63
C SER A 317 22.56 4.88 7.60
N TYR A 318 22.44 6.19 7.37
CA TYR A 318 23.52 7.14 7.55
C TYR A 318 23.59 7.57 9.01
N LEU A 319 24.80 7.52 9.60
CA LEU A 319 25.06 7.93 10.97
C LEU A 319 26.26 8.88 11.01
N THR A 320 26.08 10.04 11.64
CA THR A 320 27.09 11.13 11.71
C THR A 320 28.33 10.77 12.54
N ASN A 321 28.33 9.63 13.23
CA ASN A 321 29.48 9.15 14.01
C ASN A 321 30.46 8.28 13.20
N GLY A 322 30.30 8.22 11.87
CA GLY A 322 31.13 7.42 10.98
C GLY A 322 30.80 5.92 10.96
N LYS A 323 29.69 5.49 11.59
CA LYS A 323 29.23 4.09 11.61
C LYS A 323 28.04 3.85 10.68
N SER A 324 27.93 4.64 9.61
CA SER A 324 26.95 4.44 8.54
C SER A 324 26.98 2.99 8.03
N THR A 325 25.82 2.46 7.66
CA THR A 325 25.68 1.06 7.23
C THR A 325 26.50 0.81 5.96
N PRO A 326 27.44 -0.14 5.94
CA PRO A 326 28.27 -0.38 4.76
C PRO A 326 27.44 -0.90 3.58
N LEU A 327 27.80 -0.53 2.35
CA LEU A 327 27.06 -0.86 1.13
C LEU A 327 26.82 -2.37 0.91
N GLY A 328 27.69 -3.24 1.45
CA GLY A 328 27.51 -4.69 1.39
C GLY A 328 27.41 -5.23 -0.04
N SER A 329 26.81 -6.42 -0.22
CA SER A 329 26.61 -7.02 -1.54
C SER A 329 25.31 -6.61 -2.23
N SER A 330 24.35 -6.02 -1.51
CA SER A 330 22.98 -5.81 -2.00
C SER A 330 22.91 -5.05 -3.32
N ILE A 331 23.76 -4.02 -3.50
CA ILE A 331 23.84 -3.25 -4.75
C ILE A 331 24.38 -4.10 -5.91
N ASN A 332 25.41 -4.91 -5.64
CA ASN A 332 25.99 -5.82 -6.64
C ASN A 332 24.99 -6.91 -7.05
N ASP A 333 24.10 -7.30 -6.13
CA ASP A 333 23.00 -8.23 -6.38
C ASP A 333 21.80 -7.55 -7.06
N GLY A 334 21.95 -6.28 -7.46
CA GLY A 334 20.97 -5.53 -8.24
C GLY A 334 19.95 -4.76 -7.43
N MET A 335 20.06 -4.65 -6.10
CA MET A 335 19.10 -3.88 -5.30
C MET A 335 19.30 -2.35 -5.44
N LEU A 336 18.23 -1.59 -5.27
CA LEU A 336 18.23 -0.12 -5.24
C LEU A 336 18.42 0.38 -3.82
N ALA A 337 19.21 1.43 -3.62
CA ALA A 337 19.53 1.93 -2.29
C ALA A 337 18.49 2.94 -1.78
N THR A 338 17.94 2.69 -0.60
CA THR A 338 17.33 3.71 0.26
C THR A 338 18.25 3.99 1.44
N VAL A 339 18.40 5.25 1.85
CA VAL A 339 19.19 5.62 3.03
C VAL A 339 18.33 6.41 4.01
N ASN A 340 18.32 5.97 5.27
CA ASN A 340 17.71 6.72 6.35
C ASN A 340 18.63 7.87 6.77
N MET A 341 18.10 9.09 6.71
CA MET A 341 18.70 10.31 7.26
C MET A 341 17.80 10.82 8.38
N LEU A 342 17.86 10.13 9.52
CA LEU A 342 16.94 10.29 10.65
C LEU A 342 17.70 10.51 11.97
N PRO A 343 17.05 11.12 12.98
CA PRO A 343 17.54 11.05 14.36
C PRO A 343 17.52 9.59 14.82
N ALA A 344 18.68 9.10 15.23
CA ALA A 344 18.85 7.74 15.72
C ALA A 344 20.05 7.66 16.66
N SER A 345 20.17 6.58 17.42
CA SER A 345 21.36 6.35 18.25
C SER A 345 22.63 6.37 17.39
N GLY A 346 23.54 7.31 17.68
CA GLY A 346 24.77 7.50 16.90
C GLY A 346 24.64 8.46 15.71
N SER A 347 23.48 9.06 15.51
CA SER A 347 23.23 10.12 14.53
C SER A 347 22.88 11.43 15.24
N SER A 348 23.48 12.53 14.79
CA SER A 348 23.15 13.90 15.18
C SER A 348 22.24 14.59 14.15
N VAL A 349 21.66 13.83 13.22
CA VAL A 349 20.64 14.36 12.31
C VAL A 349 19.45 14.85 13.12
N SER A 350 19.01 16.07 12.81
CA SER A 350 17.88 16.73 13.47
C SER A 350 16.59 16.42 12.73
N GLU A 351 15.51 16.24 13.48
CA GLU A 351 14.13 16.16 12.96
C GLU A 351 13.51 17.56 12.71
N TRP A 352 14.28 18.63 12.90
CA TRP A 352 13.82 20.03 12.83
C TRP A 352 14.54 20.88 11.80
N THR A 353 15.79 20.54 11.48
CA THR A 353 16.65 21.34 10.62
C THR A 353 17.50 20.43 9.75
N LEU A 354 17.53 20.69 8.44
CA LEU A 354 18.45 20.00 7.55
C LEU A 354 19.87 20.55 7.75
N ASN A 355 20.83 19.65 7.98
CA ASN A 355 22.25 19.98 7.90
C ASN A 355 22.77 19.53 6.54
N GLU A 356 23.09 20.48 5.66
CA GLU A 356 23.56 20.19 4.31
C GLU A 356 24.93 19.51 4.27
N THR A 357 25.80 19.72 5.26
CA THR A 357 27.06 18.98 5.36
C THR A 357 26.82 17.49 5.58
N TYR A 358 25.81 17.13 6.39
CA TYR A 358 25.43 15.73 6.57
C TYR A 358 24.79 15.13 5.33
N LEU A 359 24.02 15.93 4.57
CA LEU A 359 23.48 15.50 3.28
C LEU A 359 24.62 15.24 2.28
N ASP A 360 25.59 16.13 2.18
CA ASP A 360 26.75 15.97 1.30
C ASP A 360 27.58 14.73 1.66
N GLU A 361 27.79 14.49 2.97
CA GLU A 361 28.46 13.28 3.45
C GLU A 361 27.67 12.01 3.11
N LEU A 362 26.34 12.02 3.31
CA LEU A 362 25.47 10.91 2.92
C LEU A 362 25.61 10.61 1.43
N LEU A 363 25.53 11.62 0.57
CA LEU A 363 25.64 11.45 -0.89
C LEU A 363 27.05 10.97 -1.30
N GLN A 364 28.08 11.34 -0.56
CA GLN A 364 29.44 10.84 -0.78
C GLN A 364 29.59 9.36 -0.38
N ILE A 365 29.00 8.94 0.74
CA ILE A 365 29.03 7.55 1.20
C ILE A 365 28.15 6.66 0.30
N TYR A 366 27.01 7.20 -0.14
CA TYR A 366 25.98 6.49 -0.90
C TYR A 366 25.71 7.15 -2.27
N PRO A 367 26.68 7.17 -3.20
CA PRO A 367 26.53 7.87 -4.48
C PRO A 367 25.47 7.26 -5.40
N MET A 368 25.01 6.04 -5.10
CA MET A 368 23.94 5.32 -5.81
C MET A 368 22.58 5.39 -5.10
N VAL A 369 22.41 6.27 -4.11
CA VAL A 369 21.14 6.41 -3.40
C VAL A 369 20.03 6.77 -4.37
N CYS A 370 18.94 5.99 -4.34
CA CYS A 370 17.75 6.21 -5.17
C CYS A 370 16.60 6.81 -4.35
N MET A 371 16.64 6.65 -3.01
CA MET A 371 15.65 7.19 -2.10
C MET A 371 16.26 7.58 -0.76
N ILE A 372 15.84 8.70 -0.17
CA ILE A 372 16.23 9.10 1.19
C ILE A 372 15.00 9.18 2.07
N GLN A 373 15.04 8.51 3.22
CA GLN A 373 14.01 8.64 4.25
C GLN A 373 14.36 9.77 5.22
N THR A 374 13.41 10.65 5.52
CA THR A 374 13.62 11.82 6.38
C THR A 374 12.35 12.24 7.13
N ASP A 375 12.50 12.99 8.22
CA ASP A 375 11.41 13.74 8.88
C ASP A 375 11.22 15.16 8.29
N LEU A 376 12.07 15.58 7.34
CA LEU A 376 12.14 16.94 6.81
C LEU A 376 12.08 17.01 5.28
N PRO A 377 11.05 16.43 4.62
CA PRO A 377 10.92 16.44 3.17
C PRO A 377 10.96 17.85 2.58
N ASP A 378 10.30 18.83 3.21
CA ASP A 378 10.22 20.23 2.73
C ASP A 378 11.57 20.93 2.64
N LEU A 379 12.54 20.48 3.46
CA LEU A 379 13.91 21.01 3.45
C LEU A 379 14.83 20.17 2.58
N LEU A 380 14.66 18.84 2.61
CA LEU A 380 15.48 17.91 1.84
C LEU A 380 15.24 18.04 0.33
N ILE A 381 13.99 18.19 -0.11
CA ILE A 381 13.64 18.23 -1.53
C ILE A 381 14.31 19.43 -2.24
N PRO A 382 14.22 20.68 -1.76
CA PRO A 382 14.95 21.80 -2.36
C PRO A 382 16.47 21.61 -2.34
N ALA A 383 17.02 21.02 -1.27
CA ALA A 383 18.45 20.76 -1.18
C ALA A 383 18.95 19.72 -2.20
N LEU A 384 18.15 18.68 -2.47
CA LEU A 384 18.40 17.72 -3.55
C LEU A 384 18.25 18.37 -4.93
N GLN A 385 17.25 19.24 -5.11
CA GLN A 385 17.07 19.98 -6.37
C GLN A 385 18.25 20.90 -6.68
N ALA A 386 18.79 21.60 -5.68
CA ALA A 386 19.99 22.41 -5.82
C ALA A 386 21.24 21.60 -6.26
N ARG A 387 21.22 20.28 -6.03
CA ARG A 387 22.27 19.32 -6.43
C ARG A 387 21.96 18.61 -7.75
N GLY A 388 20.85 18.96 -8.42
CA GLY A 388 20.42 18.32 -9.67
C GLY A 388 19.93 16.87 -9.49
N LEU A 389 19.41 16.55 -8.30
CA LEU A 389 18.93 15.21 -7.92
C LEU A 389 17.39 15.11 -7.88
N ARG A 390 16.67 16.07 -8.49
CA ARG A 390 15.20 16.13 -8.53
C ARG A 390 14.66 16.40 -9.92
#